data_AF-A0A166UH22-F1
#
_entry.id   AF-A0A166UH22-F1
#
_cell.length_a   1.000
_cell.length_b   1.000
_cell.length_c   1.000
_cell.angle_alpha   90.00
_cell.angle_beta   90.00
_cell.angle_gamma   90.00
#
_symmetry.space_group_name_H-M   'P 1'
#
loop_
_entity.id
_entity.type
_entity.pdbx_description
1 polymer ?
#
loop_
_entity_poly.entity_id
_entity_poly.type
_entity_poly.pdbx_seq_one_letter_code
_entity_poly.pdbx_strand_id
1 'polypeptide(L)'
;CEPFKFTWTGGVPPYFLTLIPGANPIKQFAQTSDLFLTWTVDLQAGTNFNADIKDSTGTNGFSAQATIIAGSSTCLNTTVVEGSGGASGG
;
A
#
# COMPACT_ATOMS: atom_id res chain seq x y z
N CYS A 1 -7.42 3.94 6.83
CA CYS A 1 -6.32 2.96 6.89
C CYS A 1 -6.91 1.64 7.33
N GLU A 2 -7.54 0.93 6.39
CA GLU A 2 -7.86 -0.48 6.64
C GLU A 2 -6.57 -1.29 6.38
N PRO A 3 -6.26 -2.28 7.22
CA PRO A 3 -5.10 -3.14 7.00
C PRO A 3 -5.32 -3.97 5.73
N PHE A 4 -4.42 -3.84 4.76
CA PHE A 4 -4.39 -4.69 3.57
C PHE A 4 -3.49 -5.88 3.83
N LYS A 5 -4.04 -7.09 3.75
CA LYS A 5 -3.26 -8.31 3.91
C LYS A 5 -2.90 -8.86 2.54
N PHE A 6 -1.63 -8.82 2.20
CA PHE A 6 -1.10 -9.58 1.08
C PHE A 6 -0.92 -11.03 1.51
N THR A 7 -1.35 -11.97 0.68
CA THR A 7 -1.14 -13.40 0.87
C THR A 7 -0.67 -13.99 -0.44
N TRP A 8 0.40 -14.77 -0.40
CA TRP A 8 0.95 -15.47 -1.56
C TRP A 8 1.22 -16.92 -1.20
N THR A 9 1.44 -17.75 -2.21
CA THR A 9 1.71 -19.17 -2.03
C THR A 9 2.85 -19.58 -2.94
N GLY A 10 3.83 -20.30 -2.37
CA GLY A 10 5.03 -20.73 -3.09
C GLY A 10 6.21 -19.75 -2.97
N GLY A 11 7.34 -20.15 -3.55
CA GLY A 11 8.63 -19.46 -3.46
C GLY A 11 9.52 -19.95 -2.32
N VAL A 12 10.69 -19.33 -2.17
CA VAL A 12 11.68 -19.67 -1.14
C VAL A 12 11.95 -18.41 -0.29
N PRO A 13 11.78 -18.48 1.04
CA PRO A 13 12.08 -17.34 1.91
C PRO A 13 13.58 -17.01 1.89
N PRO A 14 13.98 -15.74 2.12
CA PRO A 14 13.13 -14.55 2.35
C PRO A 14 12.39 -14.00 1.13
N TYR A 15 11.19 -13.44 1.37
CA TYR A 15 10.36 -12.74 0.39
C TYR A 15 10.50 -11.22 0.52
N PHE A 16 10.59 -10.53 -0.62
CA PHE A 16 10.72 -9.08 -0.74
C PHE A 16 9.51 -8.53 -1.49
N LEU A 17 8.62 -7.83 -0.78
CA LEU A 17 7.42 -7.24 -1.38
C LEU A 17 7.69 -5.78 -1.77
N THR A 18 7.33 -5.41 -2.99
CA THR A 18 7.54 -4.07 -3.54
C THR A 18 6.25 -3.59 -4.22
N LEU A 19 5.85 -2.34 -3.97
CA LEU A 19 4.71 -1.70 -4.62
C LEU A 19 5.20 -0.75 -5.70
N ILE A 20 4.65 -0.88 -6.90
CA ILE A 20 5.08 -0.18 -8.11
C ILE A 20 3.84 0.36 -8.85
N PRO A 21 3.49 1.65 -8.75
CA PRO A 21 2.46 2.27 -9.58
C PRO A 21 2.99 2.53 -11.00
N GLY A 22 3.08 1.45 -11.79
CA GLY A 22 3.60 1.51 -13.16
C GLY A 22 5.09 1.18 -13.23
N ALA A 23 5.94 2.18 -13.46
CA ALA A 23 7.36 1.98 -13.78
C ALA A 23 8.32 2.07 -12.58
N ASN A 24 7.94 2.75 -11.49
CA ASN A 24 8.85 3.05 -10.38
C ASN A 24 8.29 2.51 -9.06
N PRO A 25 9.12 1.86 -8.22
CA PRO A 25 8.68 1.41 -6.91
C PRO A 25 8.45 2.60 -5.99
N ILE A 26 7.27 2.67 -5.37
CA ILE A 26 6.93 3.71 -4.37
C ILE A 26 7.17 3.24 -2.95
N LYS A 27 7.18 1.92 -2.73
CA LYS A 27 7.32 1.34 -1.40
C LYS A 27 7.95 -0.03 -1.52
N GLN A 28 8.94 -0.28 -0.68
CA GLN A 28 9.52 -1.60 -0.50
C GLN A 28 9.31 -1.99 0.95
N PHE A 29 8.84 -3.21 1.18
CA PHE A 29 8.65 -3.75 2.51
C PHE A 29 9.90 -4.45 3.01
N ALA A 30 9.95 -4.69 4.32
CA ALA A 30 10.96 -5.55 4.91
C ALA A 30 10.81 -6.98 4.39
N GLN A 31 11.94 -7.68 4.32
CA GLN A 31 11.93 -9.09 3.95
C GLN A 31 11.13 -9.89 4.99
N THR A 32 10.27 -10.79 4.53
CA THR A 32 9.48 -11.67 5.40
C THR A 32 9.71 -13.12 5.03
N SER A 33 9.65 -14.02 6.00
CA SER A 33 9.65 -15.47 5.77
C SER A 33 8.24 -16.04 5.66
N ASP A 34 7.25 -15.23 6.06
CA ASP A 34 5.84 -15.60 6.03
C ASP A 34 5.27 -15.49 4.62
N LEU A 35 4.24 -16.29 4.36
CA LEU A 35 3.44 -16.27 3.14
C LEU A 35 2.37 -15.16 3.15
N PHE A 36 2.43 -14.29 4.15
CA PHE A 36 1.51 -13.18 4.31
C PHE A 36 2.26 -11.96 4.83
N LEU A 37 1.79 -10.78 4.42
CA LEU A 37 2.26 -9.51 4.95
C LEU A 37 1.08 -8.58 5.14
N THR A 38 0.93 -8.09 6.36
CA THR A 38 -0.09 -7.10 6.69
C THR A 38 0.51 -5.72 6.50
N TRP A 39 -0.08 -4.97 5.59
CA TRP A 39 0.29 -3.59 5.33
C TRP A 39 -0.79 -2.65 5.84
N THR A 40 -0.41 -1.76 6.76
CA THR A 40 -1.24 -0.60 7.09
C THR A 40 -1.19 0.38 5.93
N VAL A 41 -2.25 0.43 5.14
CA VAL A 41 -2.32 1.29 3.95
C VAL A 41 -2.17 2.75 4.35
N ASP A 42 -1.05 3.33 3.92
CA ASP A 42 -0.66 4.72 4.14
C ASP A 42 -0.69 5.54 2.84
N LEU A 43 -1.23 4.95 1.75
CA LEU A 43 -1.42 5.61 0.47
C LEU A 43 -2.85 6.12 0.32
N GLN A 44 -3.01 7.12 -0.55
CA GLN A 44 -4.32 7.64 -0.95
C GLN A 44 -5.17 6.56 -1.64
N ALA A 45 -6.48 6.59 -1.34
CA ALA A 45 -7.48 5.81 -2.07
C ALA A 45 -7.58 6.24 -3.55
N GLY A 46 -7.71 5.26 -4.44
CA GLY A 46 -7.73 5.43 -5.89
C GLY A 46 -6.37 5.25 -6.55
N THR A 47 -5.28 5.06 -5.79
CA THR A 47 -3.96 4.77 -6.36
C THR A 47 -3.92 3.33 -6.87
N ASN A 48 -3.64 3.15 -8.16
CA ASN A 48 -3.34 1.84 -8.74
C ASN A 48 -1.86 1.49 -8.52
N PHE A 49 -1.58 0.24 -8.17
CA PHE A 49 -0.21 -0.23 -7.98
C PHE A 49 -0.09 -1.72 -8.30
N ASN A 50 1.09 -2.11 -8.77
CA ASN A 50 1.50 -3.50 -8.87
C ASN A 50 2.21 -3.89 -7.58
N ALA A 51 1.69 -4.89 -6.87
CA ALA A 51 2.41 -5.58 -5.83
C ALA A 51 3.25 -6.69 -6.47
N ASP A 52 4.56 -6.55 -6.38
CA ASP A 52 5.53 -7.51 -6.90
C ASP A 52 6.29 -8.14 -5.74
N ILE A 53 6.39 -9.46 -5.76
CA ILE A 53 7.02 -10.26 -4.71
C ILE A 53 8.19 -11.01 -5.33
N LYS A 54 9.36 -10.82 -4.72
CA LYS A 54 10.60 -11.47 -5.10
C LYS A 54 11.04 -12.43 -4.01
N ASP A 55 11.42 -13.63 -4.38
CA ASP A 55 11.98 -14.60 -3.44
C ASP A 55 13.51 -14.53 -3.41
N SER A 56 14.12 -15.23 -2.46
CA SER A 56 15.58 -15.24 -2.25
C SER A 56 16.37 -15.70 -3.48
N THR A 57 15.72 -16.35 -4.44
CA THR A 57 16.35 -16.79 -5.69
C THR A 57 16.53 -15.67 -6.71
N GLY A 58 15.94 -14.50 -6.45
CA GLY A 58 15.87 -13.39 -7.39
C GLY A 58 14.78 -13.54 -8.44
N THR A 59 13.96 -14.59 -8.33
CA THR A 59 12.79 -14.79 -9.19
C THR A 59 11.62 -13.97 -8.64
N ASN A 60 10.89 -13.29 -9.54
CA ASN A 60 9.63 -12.67 -9.19
C ASN A 60 8.59 -13.79 -9.05
N GLY A 61 8.30 -14.19 -7.81
CA GLY A 61 7.39 -15.29 -7.51
C GLY A 61 5.92 -14.94 -7.72
N PHE A 62 5.55 -13.66 -7.60
CA PHE A 62 4.16 -13.22 -7.77
C PHE A 62 4.06 -11.73 -8.09
N SER A 63 3.26 -11.37 -9.10
CA SER A 63 2.89 -9.99 -9.39
C SER A 63 1.37 -9.86 -9.49
N ALA A 64 0.79 -8.93 -8.74
CA ALA A 64 -0.64 -8.64 -8.78
C ALA A 64 -0.88 -7.15 -8.88
N GLN A 65 -1.79 -6.75 -9.78
CA GLN A 65 -2.32 -5.39 -9.78
C GLN A 65 -3.40 -5.26 -8.72
N ALA A 66 -3.23 -4.30 -7.83
CA ALA A 66 -4.22 -3.92 -6.83
C ALA A 66 -4.45 -2.41 -6.90
N THR A 67 -5.69 -2.00 -6.70
CA THR A 67 -6.05 -0.59 -6.55
C THR A 67 -6.32 -0.36 -5.08
N ILE A 68 -5.74 0.71 -4.51
CA ILE A 68 -6.11 1.15 -3.18
C ILE A 68 -7.58 1.56 -3.27
N ILE A 69 -8.47 0.76 -2.72
CA ILE A 69 -9.86 1.18 -2.54
C ILE A 69 -9.94 2.05 -1.29
N ALA A 70 -10.80 3.07 -1.34
CA ALA A 70 -11.14 3.83 -0.14
C ALA A 70 -11.75 2.84 0.84
N GLY A 71 -10.98 2.49 1.86
CA GLY A 71 -11.55 1.80 3.00
C GLY A 71 -12.65 2.65 3.61
N SER A 72 -13.54 2.03 4.39
CA SER A 72 -14.70 2.66 5.04
C SER A 72 -14.26 3.82 5.97
N SER A 73 -14.05 4.99 5.35
CA SER A 73 -14.26 6.35 5.83
C SER A 73 -13.87 6.73 7.26
N THR A 74 -12.75 6.26 7.82
CA THR A 74 -12.33 6.73 9.17
C THR A 74 -10.83 7.01 9.40
N CYS A 75 -9.93 6.88 8.42
CA CYS A 75 -8.52 7.27 8.67
C CYS A 75 -7.88 8.19 7.63
N LEU A 76 -8.66 8.86 6.79
CA LEU A 76 -8.23 10.17 6.32
C LEU A 76 -8.46 11.11 7.50
N ASN A 77 -7.46 11.24 8.36
CA ASN A 77 -7.45 12.31 9.34
C ASN A 77 -7.27 13.63 8.57
N THR A 78 -8.36 14.17 8.03
CA THR A 78 -8.44 15.52 7.48
C THR A 78 -8.43 16.57 8.60
N THR A 79 -7.53 16.43 9.58
CA THR A 79 -7.21 17.56 10.46
C THR A 79 -5.92 18.21 9.96
N VAL A 80 -6.00 18.85 8.80
CA VAL A 80 -5.54 20.23 8.75
C VAL A 80 -6.80 21.06 8.68
N VAL A 81 -6.97 21.86 9.72
CA VAL A 81 -8.08 22.76 9.92
C VAL A 81 -8.02 23.82 8.82
N GLU A 82 -8.88 23.70 7.80
CA GLU A 82 -9.21 24.84 6.95
C GLU A 82 -10.17 25.74 7.75
N GLY A 83 -9.65 26.35 8.82
CA GLY A 83 -10.30 27.42 9.56
C GLY A 83 -10.23 28.74 8.77
N SER A 84 -10.59 28.69 7.49
CA SER A 84 -10.76 29.83 6.60
C SER A 84 -12.23 30.19 6.59
N GLY A 85 -12.68 31.06 7.50
CA GLY A 85 -14.05 31.58 7.50
C GLY A 85 -14.42 32.25 8.84
N GLY A 86 -14.54 33.56 8.95
CA GLY A 86 -14.57 34.54 7.88
C GLY A 86 -14.37 35.97 8.37
N ALA A 87 -13.84 36.78 7.46
CA ALA A 87 -13.90 38.22 7.53
C ALA A 87 -15.18 38.71 6.84
N SER A 88 -15.91 39.58 7.55
CA SER A 88 -16.65 40.76 7.06
C SER A 88 -17.87 40.63 6.11
N GLY A 89 -19.01 41.20 6.57
CA GLY A 89 -19.94 41.94 5.70
C GLY A 89 -21.42 41.82 6.06
N GLY A 90 -22.03 42.90 6.59
CA GLY A 90 -23.49 43.07 6.72
C GLY A 90 -23.94 43.82 7.97
#